data_AF-A0A968PYE7-F1
#
_entry.id   AF-A0A968PYE7-F1
#
_cell.length_a   1.000
_cell.length_b   1.000
_cell.length_c   1.000
_cell.angle_alpha   90.00
_cell.angle_beta   90.00
_cell.angle_gamma   90.00
#
_symmetry.space_group_name_H-M   'P 1'
#
loop_
_entity.id
_entity.type
_entity.pdbx_description
1 polymer ?
#
loop_
_entity_poly.entity_id
_entity_poly.type
_entity_poly.pdbx_seq_one_letter_code
_entity_poly.pdbx_strand_id
1 'polypeptide(L)'
;LGRNANGQTVSWDVRELISQTVNRLTEISEQARSQIFVALFPRIAPYVELGWQLHQRLPYQSYGKPFRARSEAITGARTETRVRWVQAILSITQEYEQDIEWYAVWAAHIWQQDILGILLAAAIEAGDSLSDRVFDTLLTCARGEHEIGAMGKHVTRSLLVASRPEGWTFIENLLIAAQRQEGLRQAILETIDEAHPEAFRRMVKLILEHDLLRFSATLRATDKWFGLGWDITQKKVAERCCGRCCHVSKILAG
;
A
#
# COMPACT_ATOMS: atom_id res chain seq x y z
N LEU A 1 -16.74 -3.13 -32.87
CA LEU A 1 -15.75 -3.03 -33.96
C LEU A 1 -15.30 -1.57 -34.13
N GLY A 2 -14.42 -1.07 -33.25
CA GLY A 2 -13.62 0.17 -33.37
C GLY A 2 -14.05 1.30 -34.32
N ARG A 3 -15.33 1.69 -34.36
CA ARG A 3 -15.84 2.74 -35.23
C ARG A 3 -16.82 3.64 -34.48
N ASN A 4 -16.77 4.95 -34.71
CA ASN A 4 -17.72 5.90 -34.13
C ASN A 4 -19.06 5.91 -34.89
N ALA A 5 -20.02 6.69 -34.40
CA ALA A 5 -21.35 6.87 -35.01
C ALA A 5 -21.32 7.34 -36.48
N ASN A 6 -20.19 7.90 -36.92
CA ASN A 6 -19.96 8.36 -38.29
C ASN A 6 -19.21 7.31 -39.15
N GLY A 7 -19.03 6.08 -38.65
CA GLY A 7 -18.38 4.99 -39.37
C GLY A 7 -16.86 5.11 -39.49
N GLN A 8 -16.24 6.09 -38.85
CA GLN A 8 -14.79 6.28 -38.88
C GLN A 8 -14.12 5.29 -37.93
N THR A 9 -13.03 4.66 -38.36
CA THR A 9 -12.20 3.79 -37.51
C THR A 9 -11.61 4.62 -36.39
N VAL A 10 -12.09 4.38 -35.18
CA VAL A 10 -11.49 4.92 -33.96
C VAL A 10 -10.56 3.84 -33.44
N SER A 11 -9.25 4.11 -33.53
CA SER A 11 -8.27 3.42 -32.72
C SER A 11 -8.48 3.88 -31.29
N TRP A 12 -9.34 3.19 -30.57
CA TRP A 12 -9.43 3.37 -29.12
C TRP A 12 -8.11 2.84 -28.57
N ASP A 13 -7.18 3.72 -28.22
CA ASP A 13 -6.25 3.32 -27.19
C ASP A 13 -7.10 3.19 -25.91
N VAL A 14 -7.56 1.97 -25.66
CA VAL A 14 -8.37 1.62 -24.50
C VAL A 14 -7.66 2.09 -23.23
N ARG A 15 -6.32 2.12 -23.21
CA ARG A 15 -5.55 2.65 -22.08
C ARG A 15 -5.68 4.16 -21.95
N GLU A 16 -5.68 4.90 -23.06
CA GLU A 16 -5.87 6.36 -23.04
C GLU A 16 -7.30 6.73 -22.62
N LEU A 17 -8.31 6.02 -23.13
CA LEU A 17 -9.71 6.23 -22.75
C LEU A 17 -9.96 5.88 -21.27
N ILE A 18 -9.40 4.76 -20.80
CA ILE A 18 -9.44 4.40 -19.37
C ILE A 18 -8.70 5.47 -18.55
N SER A 19 -7.52 5.93 -18.97
CA SER A 19 -6.77 6.98 -18.26
C SER A 19 -7.57 8.29 -18.12
N GLN A 20 -8.14 8.78 -19.23
CA GLN A 20 -8.98 9.98 -19.24
C GLN A 20 -10.26 9.80 -18.42
N THR A 21 -10.89 8.62 -18.47
CA THR A 21 -12.11 8.31 -17.71
C THR A 21 -11.83 8.20 -16.22
N VAL A 22 -10.69 7.61 -15.83
CA VAL A 22 -10.35 7.38 -14.42
C VAL A 22 -9.87 8.69 -13.75
N ASN A 23 -9.28 9.63 -14.50
CA ASN A 23 -9.02 10.99 -13.98
C ASN A 23 -10.31 11.69 -13.51
N ARG A 24 -11.43 11.48 -14.23
CA ARG A 24 -12.75 12.01 -13.84
C ARG A 24 -13.28 11.42 -12.54
N LEU A 25 -12.81 10.24 -12.09
CA LEU A 25 -13.20 9.69 -10.78
C LEU A 25 -12.74 10.57 -9.60
N THR A 26 -11.73 11.41 -9.80
CA THR A 26 -11.29 12.37 -8.77
C THR A 26 -12.18 13.61 -8.67
N GLU A 27 -12.97 13.90 -9.71
CA GLU A 27 -13.78 15.13 -9.81
C GLU A 27 -15.24 14.89 -9.40
N ILE A 28 -15.69 13.64 -9.38
CA ILE A 28 -17.06 13.27 -9.01
C ILE A 28 -17.22 13.05 -7.50
N SER A 29 -18.46 13.18 -7.02
CA SER A 29 -18.82 12.94 -5.62
C SER A 29 -18.55 11.49 -5.22
N GLU A 30 -18.36 11.28 -3.91
CA GLU A 30 -18.24 9.95 -3.32
C GLU A 30 -19.43 9.05 -3.71
N GLN A 31 -20.66 9.55 -3.58
CA GLN A 31 -21.86 8.80 -3.96
C GLN A 31 -21.84 8.35 -5.43
N ALA A 32 -21.45 9.23 -6.36
CA ALA A 32 -21.36 8.88 -7.78
C ALA A 32 -20.24 7.86 -8.04
N ARG A 33 -19.09 8.01 -7.37
CA ARG A 33 -17.98 7.06 -7.47
C ARG A 33 -18.34 5.69 -6.90
N SER A 34 -19.04 5.64 -5.76
CA SER A 34 -19.52 4.39 -5.18
C SER A 34 -20.46 3.65 -6.12
N GLN A 35 -21.36 4.35 -6.84
CA GLN A 35 -22.22 3.71 -7.85
C GLN A 35 -21.40 3.06 -8.98
N ILE A 36 -20.34 3.73 -9.43
CA ILE A 36 -19.42 3.17 -10.43
C ILE A 36 -18.70 1.94 -9.86
N PHE A 37 -18.20 2.02 -8.62
CA PHE A 37 -17.51 0.90 -7.99
C PHE A 37 -18.43 -0.29 -7.72
N VAL A 38 -19.72 -0.08 -7.42
CA VAL A 38 -20.71 -1.17 -7.34
C VAL A 38 -20.85 -1.88 -8.68
N ALA A 39 -20.84 -1.15 -9.80
CA ALA A 39 -20.92 -1.76 -11.13
C ALA A 39 -19.63 -2.51 -11.53
N LEU A 40 -18.46 -2.01 -11.10
CA LEU A 40 -17.16 -2.60 -11.46
C LEU A 40 -16.71 -3.73 -10.51
N PHE A 41 -17.11 -3.66 -9.24
CA PHE A 41 -16.62 -4.49 -8.14
C PHE A 41 -17.77 -4.97 -7.25
N PRO A 42 -18.75 -5.71 -7.78
CA PRO A 42 -20.03 -5.96 -7.10
C PRO A 42 -19.90 -6.57 -5.69
N ARG A 43 -18.83 -7.34 -5.43
CA ARG A 43 -18.59 -8.01 -4.13
C ARG A 43 -17.71 -7.24 -3.15
N ILE A 44 -16.97 -6.23 -3.61
CA ILE A 44 -15.96 -5.53 -2.79
C ILE A 44 -16.02 -4.01 -2.92
N ALA A 45 -17.03 -3.45 -3.60
CA ALA A 45 -17.15 -2.02 -3.89
C ALA A 45 -16.97 -1.09 -2.67
N PRO A 46 -17.52 -1.39 -1.47
CA PRO A 46 -17.29 -0.56 -0.29
C PRO A 46 -15.80 -0.46 0.07
N TYR A 47 -15.07 -1.57 0.00
CA TYR A 47 -13.63 -1.62 0.27
C TYR A 47 -12.79 -0.94 -0.81
N VAL A 48 -13.26 -0.95 -2.07
CA VAL A 48 -12.62 -0.20 -3.14
C VAL A 48 -12.76 1.31 -2.93
N GLU A 49 -13.94 1.79 -2.53
CA GLU A 49 -14.13 3.20 -2.17
C GLU A 49 -13.27 3.59 -0.96
N LEU A 50 -13.27 2.78 0.10
CA LEU A 50 -12.43 3.03 1.26
C LEU A 50 -10.93 3.03 0.91
N GLY A 51 -10.48 2.11 0.04
CA GLY A 51 -9.11 2.05 -0.47
C GLY A 51 -8.74 3.31 -1.28
N TRP A 52 -9.67 3.81 -2.08
CA TRP A 52 -9.52 5.08 -2.80
C TRP A 52 -9.30 6.27 -1.85
N GLN A 53 -10.07 6.34 -0.76
CA GLN A 53 -9.89 7.37 0.27
C GLN A 53 -8.58 7.18 1.04
N LEU A 54 -8.25 5.94 1.38
CA LEU A 54 -7.04 5.55 2.09
C LEU A 54 -5.77 6.02 1.36
N HIS A 55 -5.71 5.96 0.03
CA HIS A 55 -4.59 6.51 -0.72
C HIS A 55 -4.32 8.01 -0.49
N GLN A 56 -5.29 8.80 0.00
CA GLN A 56 -5.09 10.22 0.31
C GLN A 56 -4.27 10.46 1.57
N ARG A 57 -4.27 9.52 2.53
CA ARG A 57 -3.48 9.62 3.77
C ARG A 57 -2.08 9.02 3.65
N LEU A 58 -1.86 8.16 2.66
CA LEU A 58 -0.56 7.51 2.48
C LEU A 58 0.47 8.45 1.85
N PRO A 59 1.77 8.22 2.11
CA PRO A 59 2.83 8.91 1.39
C PRO A 59 2.67 8.71 -0.12
N TYR A 60 2.81 9.77 -0.93
CA TYR A 60 2.66 9.65 -2.38
C TYR A 60 3.87 8.88 -2.95
N GLN A 61 3.65 7.97 -3.89
CA GLN A 61 4.71 7.13 -4.44
C GLN A 61 5.14 7.66 -5.81
N SER A 62 6.11 8.59 -5.84
CA SER A 62 6.72 9.07 -7.09
C SER A 62 8.21 8.71 -7.13
N TYR A 63 8.55 7.66 -7.87
CA TYR A 63 9.94 7.26 -8.17
C TYR A 63 10.88 7.19 -6.94
N GLY A 64 10.41 6.62 -5.83
CA GLY A 64 11.21 6.47 -4.61
C GLY A 64 11.53 7.81 -3.92
N LYS A 65 10.65 8.81 -4.05
CA LYS A 65 10.79 10.11 -3.38
C LYS A 65 9.54 10.54 -2.62
N PRO A 66 8.90 9.68 -1.80
CA PRO A 66 7.64 10.01 -1.09
C PRO A 66 7.74 11.18 -0.10
N PHE A 67 8.95 11.57 0.32
CA PHE A 67 9.16 12.61 1.34
C PHE A 67 9.84 13.89 0.82
N ARG A 68 9.79 14.18 -0.50
CA ARG A 68 10.58 15.27 -1.14
C ARG A 68 9.88 16.18 -2.15
N ALA A 69 8.63 15.91 -2.53
CA ALA A 69 7.94 16.64 -3.59
C ALA A 69 7.31 17.92 -3.05
N ARG A 70 7.21 18.93 -3.93
CA ARG A 70 6.48 20.18 -3.68
C ARG A 70 4.97 19.92 -3.76
N SER A 71 4.16 20.68 -3.02
CA SER A 71 2.72 20.41 -2.83
C SER A 71 1.93 20.18 -4.12
N GLU A 72 2.19 20.93 -5.19
CA GLU A 72 1.49 20.77 -6.47
C GLU A 72 1.83 19.44 -7.17
N ALA A 73 3.10 19.02 -7.11
CA ALA A 73 3.54 17.71 -7.62
C ALA A 73 2.97 16.55 -6.78
N ILE A 74 2.69 16.80 -5.50
CA ILE A 74 2.07 15.82 -4.60
C ILE A 74 0.62 15.54 -5.01
N THR A 75 -0.16 16.58 -5.30
CA THR A 75 -1.58 16.43 -5.67
C THR A 75 -1.76 15.63 -6.96
N GLY A 76 -1.00 15.95 -8.01
CA GLY A 76 -1.03 15.21 -9.27
C GLY A 76 -0.64 13.74 -9.11
N ALA A 77 0.47 13.48 -8.39
CA ALA A 77 0.95 12.11 -8.15
C ALA A 77 -0.04 11.26 -7.33
N ARG A 78 -0.75 11.86 -6.36
CA ARG A 78 -1.79 11.16 -5.57
C ARG A 78 -2.99 10.75 -6.41
N THR A 79 -3.44 11.63 -7.30
CA THR A 79 -4.51 11.31 -8.25
C THR A 79 -4.11 10.15 -9.16
N GLU A 80 -2.92 10.23 -9.73
CA GLU A 80 -2.40 9.18 -10.61
C GLU A 80 -2.25 7.83 -9.89
N THR A 81 -1.78 7.83 -8.63
CA THR A 81 -1.64 6.61 -7.82
C THR A 81 -2.99 5.92 -7.60
N ARG A 82 -4.03 6.69 -7.23
CA ARG A 82 -5.40 6.17 -7.04
C ARG A 82 -5.98 5.56 -8.30
N VAL A 83 -5.81 6.26 -9.42
CA VAL A 83 -6.26 5.82 -10.75
C VAL A 83 -5.61 4.49 -11.14
N ARG A 84 -4.29 4.41 -11.03
CA ARG A 84 -3.54 3.18 -11.34
C ARG A 84 -3.94 2.03 -10.42
N TRP A 85 -4.16 2.30 -9.14
CA TRP A 85 -4.59 1.27 -8.18
C TRP A 85 -5.96 0.70 -8.54
N VAL A 86 -6.96 1.53 -8.85
CA VAL A 86 -8.30 1.04 -9.28
C VAL A 86 -8.20 0.21 -10.56
N GLN A 87 -7.41 0.64 -11.54
CA GLN A 87 -7.18 -0.13 -12.78
C GLN A 87 -6.55 -1.49 -12.49
N ALA A 88 -5.59 -1.54 -11.58
CA ALA A 88 -4.95 -2.79 -11.19
C ALA A 88 -5.89 -3.73 -10.44
N ILE A 89 -6.66 -3.22 -9.48
CA ILE A 89 -7.69 -4.00 -8.78
C ILE A 89 -8.74 -4.52 -9.77
N LEU A 90 -9.16 -3.71 -10.75
CA LEU A 90 -10.07 -4.16 -11.81
C LEU A 90 -9.48 -5.31 -12.61
N SER A 91 -8.20 -5.24 -12.96
CA SER A 91 -7.53 -6.29 -13.72
C SER A 91 -7.47 -7.62 -12.94
N ILE A 92 -7.23 -7.56 -11.63
CA ILE A 92 -7.20 -8.74 -10.76
C ILE A 92 -8.61 -9.30 -10.53
N THR A 93 -9.58 -8.44 -10.22
CA THR A 93 -10.92 -8.84 -9.80
C THR A 93 -11.79 -9.34 -10.95
N GLN A 94 -11.51 -8.94 -12.18
CA GLN A 94 -12.17 -9.47 -13.37
C GLN A 94 -11.89 -10.96 -13.59
N GLU A 95 -10.72 -11.45 -13.18
CA GLU A 95 -10.38 -12.87 -13.27
C GLU A 95 -11.03 -13.69 -12.15
N TYR A 96 -11.30 -13.07 -11.00
CA TYR A 96 -11.76 -13.74 -9.79
C TYR A 96 -12.81 -12.89 -9.05
N GLU A 97 -14.08 -12.92 -9.45
CA GLU A 97 -15.13 -12.15 -8.75
C GLU A 97 -15.48 -12.79 -7.39
N GLN A 98 -14.74 -12.41 -6.34
CA GLN A 98 -14.83 -12.99 -5.00
C GLN A 98 -15.04 -11.90 -3.93
N ASP A 99 -15.37 -12.32 -2.71
CA ASP A 99 -15.48 -11.42 -1.57
C ASP A 99 -14.12 -11.09 -0.92
N ILE A 100 -14.14 -10.20 0.06
CA ILE A 100 -12.93 -9.69 0.70
C ILE A 100 -12.19 -10.74 1.55
N GLU A 101 -12.92 -11.70 2.15
CA GLU A 101 -12.32 -12.77 2.95
C GLU A 101 -11.56 -13.73 2.04
N TRP A 102 -12.13 -14.05 0.87
CA TRP A 102 -11.45 -14.84 -0.14
C TRP A 102 -10.14 -14.17 -0.59
N TYR A 103 -10.14 -12.87 -0.88
CA TYR A 103 -8.90 -12.18 -1.23
C TYR A 103 -7.89 -12.15 -0.08
N ALA A 104 -8.33 -12.08 1.18
CA ALA A 104 -7.43 -12.13 2.34
C ALA A 104 -6.67 -13.47 2.42
N VAL A 105 -7.33 -14.57 2.05
CA VAL A 105 -6.73 -15.91 2.00
C VAL A 105 -5.86 -16.11 0.77
N TRP A 106 -6.36 -15.73 -0.41
CA TRP A 106 -5.76 -16.12 -1.69
C TRP A 106 -4.78 -15.10 -2.28
N ALA A 107 -4.65 -13.92 -1.68
CA ALA A 107 -3.76 -12.86 -2.18
C ALA A 107 -2.34 -13.37 -2.48
N ALA A 108 -1.80 -14.27 -1.64
CA ALA A 108 -0.46 -14.84 -1.83
C ALA A 108 -0.24 -15.56 -3.19
N HIS A 109 -1.33 -16.05 -3.78
CA HIS A 109 -1.33 -16.85 -5.02
C HIS A 109 -1.71 -16.03 -6.25
N ILE A 110 -2.00 -14.75 -6.07
CA ILE A 110 -2.40 -13.84 -7.15
C ILE A 110 -1.17 -13.07 -7.65
N TRP A 111 -1.02 -12.99 -8.97
CA TRP A 111 0.04 -12.17 -9.57
C TRP A 111 -0.15 -10.69 -9.21
N GLN A 112 0.93 -10.00 -8.82
CA GLN A 112 0.86 -8.63 -8.25
C GLN A 112 0.01 -8.53 -6.96
N GLN A 113 0.07 -9.58 -6.13
CA GLN A 113 -0.53 -9.66 -4.79
C GLN A 113 -0.43 -8.38 -3.95
N ASP A 114 0.67 -7.64 -4.09
CA ASP A 114 0.98 -6.49 -3.27
C ASP A 114 -0.04 -5.36 -3.47
N ILE A 115 -0.67 -5.28 -4.65
CA ILE A 115 -1.76 -4.35 -4.99
C ILE A 115 -2.98 -4.57 -4.08
N LEU A 116 -3.26 -5.82 -3.68
CA LEU A 116 -4.34 -6.17 -2.76
C LEU A 116 -4.08 -5.70 -1.33
N GLY A 117 -2.84 -5.36 -0.98
CA GLY A 117 -2.49 -4.90 0.37
C GLY A 117 -3.29 -3.66 0.81
N ILE A 118 -3.54 -2.71 -0.10
CA ILE A 118 -4.36 -1.53 0.18
C ILE A 118 -5.85 -1.87 0.28
N LEU A 119 -6.34 -2.79 -0.55
CA LEU A 119 -7.73 -3.25 -0.49
C LEU A 119 -8.02 -3.92 0.85
N LEU A 120 -7.12 -4.80 1.30
CA LEU A 120 -7.22 -5.50 2.57
C LEU A 120 -7.01 -4.57 3.77
N ALA A 121 -6.16 -3.55 3.65
CA ALA A 121 -6.09 -2.47 4.65
C ALA A 121 -7.42 -1.71 4.76
N ALA A 122 -8.04 -1.38 3.62
CA ALA A 122 -9.33 -0.71 3.59
C ALA A 122 -10.44 -1.57 4.22
N ALA A 123 -10.36 -2.90 4.08
CA ALA A 123 -11.26 -3.84 4.75
C ALA A 123 -11.09 -3.84 6.27
N ILE A 124 -9.85 -3.75 6.78
CA ILE A 124 -9.58 -3.60 8.22
C ILE A 124 -10.13 -2.26 8.74
N GLU A 125 -10.02 -1.20 7.94
CA GLU A 125 -10.47 0.16 8.28
C GLU A 125 -11.99 0.35 8.26
N ALA A 126 -12.72 -0.52 7.54
CA ALA A 126 -14.16 -0.42 7.43
C ALA A 126 -14.87 -0.49 8.79
N GLY A 127 -14.26 -1.16 9.78
CA GLY A 127 -14.83 -1.34 11.12
C GLY A 127 -16.13 -2.14 11.12
N ASP A 128 -16.34 -2.97 10.08
CA ASP A 128 -17.52 -3.81 9.92
C ASP A 128 -17.28 -5.21 10.50
N SER A 129 -18.27 -6.10 10.35
CA SER A 129 -18.17 -7.49 10.85
C SER A 129 -17.08 -8.33 10.17
N LEU A 130 -16.53 -7.88 9.04
CA LEU A 130 -15.50 -8.57 8.26
C LEU A 130 -14.10 -8.07 8.62
N SER A 131 -13.97 -6.84 9.13
CA SER A 131 -12.68 -6.22 9.46
C SER A 131 -11.79 -7.08 10.36
N ASP A 132 -12.35 -7.65 11.43
CA ASP A 132 -11.60 -8.54 12.34
C ASP A 132 -11.21 -9.86 11.67
N ARG A 133 -12.10 -10.43 10.83
CA ARG A 133 -11.81 -11.69 10.13
C ARG A 133 -10.70 -11.55 9.11
N VAL A 134 -10.68 -10.45 8.36
CA VAL A 134 -9.58 -10.12 7.45
C VAL A 134 -8.28 -9.92 8.23
N PHE A 135 -8.33 -9.17 9.34
CA PHE A 135 -7.16 -8.95 10.18
C PHE A 135 -6.57 -10.26 10.74
N ASP A 136 -7.40 -11.12 11.32
CA ASP A 136 -6.99 -12.40 11.88
C ASP A 136 -6.47 -13.36 10.81
N THR A 137 -7.10 -13.38 9.62
CA THR A 137 -6.60 -14.14 8.46
C THR A 137 -5.18 -13.72 8.11
N LEU A 138 -4.93 -12.41 8.01
CA LEU A 138 -3.60 -11.87 7.70
C LEU A 138 -2.56 -12.21 8.76
N LEU A 139 -2.93 -12.16 10.04
CA LEU A 139 -2.05 -12.60 11.13
C LEU A 139 -1.73 -14.10 11.05
N THR A 140 -2.72 -14.92 10.72
CA THR A 140 -2.56 -16.37 10.57
C THR A 140 -1.68 -16.70 9.35
N CYS A 141 -1.88 -16.01 8.22
CA CYS A 141 -0.99 -16.08 7.05
C CYS A 141 0.44 -15.68 7.38
N ALA A 142 0.63 -14.60 8.17
CA ALA A 142 1.96 -14.15 8.58
C ALA A 142 2.70 -15.13 9.48
N ARG A 143 1.96 -15.88 10.32
CA ARG A 143 2.51 -16.96 11.15
C ARG A 143 2.78 -18.25 10.37
N GLY A 144 2.28 -18.37 9.14
CA GLY A 144 2.33 -19.60 8.35
C GLY A 144 1.39 -20.68 8.88
N GLU A 145 0.32 -20.28 9.58
CA GLU A 145 -0.65 -21.18 10.23
C GLU A 145 -1.92 -21.36 9.38
N HIS A 146 -2.08 -20.59 8.30
CA HIS A 146 -3.26 -20.68 7.44
C HIS A 146 -3.08 -21.81 6.42
N GLU A 147 -4.06 -22.70 6.30
CA GLU A 147 -3.98 -23.88 5.42
C GLU A 147 -3.66 -23.52 3.95
N ILE A 148 -4.25 -22.43 3.48
CA ILE A 148 -4.12 -21.95 2.08
C ILE A 148 -3.24 -20.70 1.99
N GLY A 149 -3.34 -19.82 2.98
CA GLY A 149 -2.88 -18.45 2.88
C GLY A 149 -1.42 -18.37 3.28
N ALA A 150 -0.67 -17.47 2.66
CA ALA A 150 0.77 -17.38 2.88
C ALA A 150 1.23 -15.95 3.09
N MET A 151 2.35 -15.81 3.79
CA MET A 151 2.99 -14.53 4.02
C MET A 151 3.45 -13.90 2.70
N GLY A 152 3.25 -12.59 2.57
CA GLY A 152 3.69 -11.81 1.42
C GLY A 152 3.61 -10.30 1.68
N LYS A 153 3.98 -9.50 0.67
CA LYS A 153 3.93 -8.02 0.77
C LYS A 153 2.51 -7.49 0.99
N HIS A 154 1.50 -8.21 0.51
CA HIS A 154 0.10 -7.87 0.76
C HIS A 154 -0.17 -7.84 2.27
N VAL A 155 0.31 -8.84 3.03
CA VAL A 155 0.17 -8.91 4.48
C VAL A 155 0.86 -7.74 5.19
N THR A 156 2.14 -7.50 4.90
CA THR A 156 2.91 -6.44 5.55
C THR A 156 2.32 -5.07 5.25
N ARG A 157 1.95 -4.82 3.99
CA ARG A 157 1.30 -3.60 3.55
C ARG A 157 -0.03 -3.41 4.26
N SER A 158 -0.90 -4.43 4.29
CA SER A 158 -2.20 -4.32 4.94
C SER A 158 -2.10 -3.94 6.41
N LEU A 159 -1.25 -4.66 7.16
CA LEU A 159 -1.09 -4.46 8.59
C LEU A 159 -0.40 -3.13 8.93
N LEU A 160 0.50 -2.63 8.09
CA LEU A 160 1.18 -1.34 8.28
C LEU A 160 0.34 -0.14 7.84
N VAL A 161 -0.54 -0.31 6.86
CA VAL A 161 -1.37 0.75 6.29
C VAL A 161 -2.63 1.00 7.11
N ALA A 162 -3.26 -0.07 7.61
CA ALA A 162 -4.45 0.05 8.45
C ALA A 162 -4.12 0.76 9.78
N SER A 163 -5.03 1.59 10.27
CA SER A 163 -4.96 2.34 11.51
C SER A 163 -5.28 1.44 12.71
N ARG A 164 -4.52 0.35 12.83
CA ARG A 164 -4.72 -0.70 13.85
C ARG A 164 -3.37 -1.01 14.51
N PRO A 165 -3.05 -0.41 15.67
CA PRO A 165 -1.75 -0.52 16.33
C PRO A 165 -1.29 -1.96 16.64
N GLU A 166 -2.21 -2.89 16.79
CA GLU A 166 -1.95 -4.32 16.97
C GLU A 166 -1.23 -4.89 15.74
N GLY A 167 -1.63 -4.48 14.54
CA GLY A 167 -0.97 -4.88 13.29
C GLY A 167 0.44 -4.33 13.19
N TRP A 168 0.65 -3.07 13.59
CA TRP A 168 1.99 -2.46 13.61
C TRP A 168 2.91 -3.19 14.57
N THR A 169 2.43 -3.43 15.79
CA THR A 169 3.17 -4.15 16.84
C THR A 169 3.54 -5.57 16.38
N PHE A 170 2.62 -6.25 15.69
CA PHE A 170 2.88 -7.55 15.12
C PHE A 170 4.02 -7.50 14.08
N ILE A 171 3.99 -6.55 13.13
CA ILE A 171 5.03 -6.40 12.11
C ILE A 171 6.39 -6.00 12.71
N GLU A 172 6.40 -5.15 13.74
CA GLU A 172 7.62 -4.79 14.48
C GLU A 172 8.29 -6.03 15.09
N ASN A 173 7.51 -6.83 15.81
CA ASN A 173 8.00 -8.08 16.41
C ASN A 173 8.47 -9.07 15.34
N LEU A 174 7.74 -9.16 14.23
CA LEU A 174 8.10 -10.02 13.10
C LEU A 174 9.44 -9.58 12.47
N LEU A 175 9.68 -8.27 12.32
CA LEU A 175 10.94 -7.75 11.79
C LEU A 175 12.13 -8.06 12.71
N ILE A 176 11.95 -7.94 14.03
CA ILE A 176 12.98 -8.30 15.01
C ILE A 176 13.29 -9.81 14.94
N ALA A 177 12.24 -10.64 14.83
CA ALA A 177 12.37 -12.08 14.72
C ALA A 177 12.96 -12.55 13.38
N ALA A 178 12.81 -11.76 12.31
CA ALA A 178 13.21 -12.14 10.95
C ALA A 178 14.72 -12.36 10.75
N GLN A 179 15.59 -12.04 11.73
CA GLN A 179 17.02 -12.39 11.82
C GLN A 179 17.73 -12.76 10.49
N ARG A 180 17.73 -14.05 10.11
CA ARG A 180 18.38 -14.62 8.90
C ARG A 180 17.42 -14.89 7.73
N GLN A 181 16.12 -14.65 7.89
CA GLN A 181 15.11 -14.78 6.85
C GLN A 181 15.10 -13.54 5.97
N GLU A 182 16.04 -13.48 5.01
CA GLU A 182 16.22 -12.32 4.15
C GLU A 182 14.95 -11.94 3.37
N GLY A 183 14.23 -12.94 2.84
CA GLY A 183 12.98 -12.71 2.11
C GLY A 183 11.90 -12.05 2.96
N LEU A 184 11.73 -12.50 4.21
CA LEU A 184 10.76 -11.91 5.14
C LEU A 184 11.16 -10.47 5.52
N ARG A 185 12.43 -10.27 5.87
CA ARG A 185 12.96 -8.93 6.17
C ARG A 185 12.76 -7.98 5.00
N GLN A 186 13.05 -8.43 3.77
CA GLN A 186 12.86 -7.62 2.57
C GLN A 186 11.37 -7.29 2.35
N ALA A 187 10.47 -8.28 2.48
CA ALA A 187 9.03 -8.06 2.32
C ALA A 187 8.50 -6.98 3.29
N ILE A 188 8.95 -7.01 4.55
CA ILE A 188 8.58 -5.98 5.54
C ILE A 188 9.17 -4.63 5.14
N LEU A 189 10.48 -4.54 4.94
CA LEU A 189 11.18 -3.28 4.69
C LEU A 189 10.68 -2.57 3.42
N GLU A 190 10.35 -3.31 2.37
CA GLU A 190 9.86 -2.73 1.11
C GLU A 190 8.41 -2.21 1.16
N THR A 191 7.73 -2.32 2.30
CA THR A 191 6.36 -1.80 2.48
C THR A 191 6.27 -0.69 3.52
N ILE A 192 7.38 -0.36 4.20
CA ILE A 192 7.38 0.63 5.30
C ILE A 192 7.06 2.03 4.80
N ASP A 193 7.58 2.47 3.66
CA ASP A 193 7.34 3.82 3.11
C ASP A 193 5.92 4.04 2.59
N GLU A 194 5.10 3.00 2.56
CA GLU A 194 3.68 3.08 2.24
C GLU A 194 2.79 3.03 3.48
N ALA A 195 3.37 2.81 4.65
CA ALA A 195 2.64 2.60 5.90
C ALA A 195 1.83 3.82 6.34
N HIS A 196 0.92 3.60 7.29
CA HIS A 196 0.32 4.66 8.08
C HIS A 196 1.41 5.58 8.66
N PRO A 197 1.25 6.92 8.69
CA PRO A 197 2.31 7.83 9.14
C PRO A 197 2.85 7.51 10.54
N GLU A 198 2.01 7.03 11.45
CA GLU A 198 2.45 6.60 12.79
C GLU A 198 3.19 5.27 12.75
N ALA A 199 2.72 4.29 11.97
CA ALA A 199 3.43 3.03 11.77
C ALA A 199 4.82 3.25 11.18
N PHE A 200 4.94 4.11 10.16
CA PHE A 200 6.23 4.50 9.58
C PHE A 200 7.20 5.03 10.63
N ARG A 201 6.74 5.95 11.50
CA ARG A 201 7.57 6.49 12.59
C ARG A 201 8.02 5.40 13.56
N ARG A 202 7.12 4.51 13.95
CA ARG A 202 7.44 3.40 14.87
C ARG A 202 8.46 2.45 14.24
N MET A 203 8.30 2.10 12.97
CA MET A 203 9.25 1.24 12.24
C MET A 203 10.63 1.89 12.11
N VAL A 204 10.72 3.18 11.79
CA VAL A 204 11.99 3.92 11.73
C VAL A 204 12.68 3.93 13.10
N LYS A 205 11.92 4.16 14.18
CA LYS A 205 12.43 4.09 15.55
C LYS A 205 12.97 2.70 15.89
N LEU A 206 12.21 1.65 15.59
CA LEU A 206 12.61 0.26 15.80
C LEU A 206 13.92 -0.09 15.09
N ILE A 207 14.07 0.35 13.83
CA ILE A 207 15.27 0.13 13.02
C ILE A 207 16.51 0.75 13.68
N LEU A 208 16.38 1.94 14.26
CA LEU A 208 17.46 2.59 14.98
C LEU A 208 17.77 1.90 16.31
N GLU A 209 16.73 1.59 17.10
CA GLU A 209 16.87 0.97 18.43
C GLU A 209 17.53 -0.41 18.37
N HIS A 210 17.25 -1.18 17.32
CA HIS A 210 17.81 -2.52 17.13
C HIS A 210 19.05 -2.56 16.21
N ASP A 211 19.59 -1.39 15.84
CA ASP A 211 20.73 -1.24 14.91
C ASP A 211 20.56 -2.06 13.61
N LEU A 212 19.34 -2.07 13.06
CA LEU A 212 19.03 -2.84 11.85
C LEU A 212 19.71 -2.24 10.60
N LEU A 213 20.13 -0.98 10.66
CA LEU A 213 20.95 -0.35 9.60
C LEU A 213 22.31 -1.03 9.38
N ARG A 214 22.76 -1.92 10.27
CA ARG A 214 23.93 -2.78 10.01
C ARG A 214 23.73 -3.74 8.84
N PHE A 215 22.49 -4.04 8.48
CA PHE A 215 22.18 -4.90 7.34
C PHE A 215 22.07 -4.08 6.06
N SER A 216 22.75 -4.52 5.01
CA SER A 216 22.78 -3.79 3.73
C SER A 216 21.40 -3.66 3.07
N ALA A 217 20.52 -4.65 3.27
CA ALA A 217 19.14 -4.60 2.78
C ALA A 217 18.32 -3.52 3.47
N THR A 218 18.47 -3.35 4.79
CA THR A 218 17.84 -2.27 5.55
C THR A 218 18.33 -0.92 5.07
N LEU A 219 19.64 -0.76 4.85
CA LEU A 219 20.20 0.50 4.36
C LEU A 219 19.66 0.86 2.97
N ARG A 220 19.59 -0.10 2.04
CA ARG A 220 18.98 0.09 0.71
C ARG A 220 17.49 0.43 0.78
N ALA A 221 16.74 -0.21 1.68
CA ALA A 221 15.33 0.10 1.87
C ALA A 221 15.16 1.54 2.39
N THR A 222 15.91 1.95 3.41
CA THR A 222 15.90 3.35 3.87
C THR A 222 16.28 4.34 2.77
N ASP A 223 17.26 4.01 1.93
CA ASP A 223 17.60 4.88 0.80
C ASP A 223 16.44 5.02 -0.19
N LYS A 224 15.71 3.93 -0.49
CA LYS A 224 14.49 3.97 -1.32
C LYS A 224 13.40 4.85 -0.69
N TRP A 225 13.18 4.74 0.62
CA TRP A 225 12.14 5.51 1.31
C TRP A 225 12.41 7.01 1.22
N PHE A 226 13.66 7.41 1.51
CA PHE A 226 14.00 8.82 1.51
C PHE A 226 14.34 9.34 0.11
N GLY A 227 14.83 8.48 -0.79
CA GLY A 227 15.29 8.75 -2.16
C GLY A 227 16.65 9.45 -2.23
N LEU A 228 17.54 9.26 -1.24
CA LEU A 228 18.74 10.11 -1.01
C LEU A 228 19.93 9.71 -1.86
N GLY A 229 19.85 8.57 -2.56
CA GLY A 229 20.93 8.06 -3.41
C GLY A 229 22.14 7.67 -2.58
N TRP A 230 21.92 7.17 -1.37
CA TRP A 230 23.00 6.76 -0.48
C TRP A 230 23.70 5.51 -0.99
N ASP A 231 25.03 5.56 -1.01
CA ASP A 231 25.84 4.35 -1.11
C ASP A 231 25.82 3.59 0.24
N ILE A 232 25.98 2.27 0.19
CA ILE A 232 25.96 1.35 1.35
C ILE A 232 27.02 1.76 2.41
N THR A 233 27.99 2.58 2.02
CA THR A 233 29.04 3.16 2.87
C THR A 233 28.56 4.32 3.76
N GLN A 234 27.37 4.88 3.55
CA GLN A 234 26.90 6.13 4.19
C GLN A 234 25.99 5.91 5.44
N LYS A 235 26.24 4.87 6.24
CA LYS A 235 25.45 4.52 7.45
C LYS A 235 25.16 5.72 8.37
N LYS A 236 26.17 6.55 8.68
CA LYS A 236 26.01 7.74 9.56
C LYS A 236 25.02 8.78 9.02
N VAL A 237 24.89 8.88 7.69
CA VAL A 237 23.93 9.81 7.06
C VAL A 237 22.52 9.25 7.17
N ALA A 238 22.36 7.93 6.96
CA ALA A 238 21.10 7.23 7.14
C ALA A 238 20.58 7.33 8.59
N GLU A 239 21.45 7.09 9.57
CA GLU A 239 21.14 7.26 11.00
C GLU A 239 20.64 8.67 11.32
N ARG A 240 21.32 9.71 10.80
CA ARG A 240 20.94 11.11 11.04
C ARG A 240 19.59 11.45 10.41
N CYS A 241 19.28 10.94 9.22
CA CYS A 241 17.99 11.16 8.58
C CYS A 241 16.85 10.43 9.30
N CYS A 242 17.04 9.18 9.67
CA CYS A 242 16.08 8.44 10.49
C CYS A 242 15.86 9.14 11.85
N GLY A 243 16.93 9.58 12.51
CA GLY A 243 16.85 10.28 13.80
C GLY A 243 16.11 11.62 13.73
N ARG A 244 16.24 12.35 12.61
CA ARG A 244 15.46 13.58 12.35
C ARG A 244 13.98 13.28 12.11
N CYS A 245 13.65 12.20 11.40
CA CYS A 245 12.27 11.77 11.21
C CYS A 245 11.55 11.55 12.55
N CYS A 246 12.26 10.96 13.53
CA CYS A 246 11.74 10.79 14.89
C CYS A 246 11.61 12.12 15.67
N HIS A 247 12.48 13.11 15.42
CA HIS A 247 12.50 14.38 16.17
C HIS A 247 11.50 15.44 15.69
N VAL A 248 11.21 15.52 14.39
CA VAL A 248 10.24 16.52 13.83
C VAL A 248 8.84 16.36 14.45
N SER A 249 8.53 15.21 15.04
CA SER A 249 7.25 14.93 15.69
C SER A 249 7.03 15.60 17.06
N LYS A 250 8.07 16.13 17.73
CA LYS A 250 7.89 16.89 18.98
C LYS A 250 7.34 18.31 18.77
N ILE A 251 7.42 18.83 17.55
CA ILE A 251 7.04 20.23 17.22
C ILE A 251 5.62 20.32 16.61
N LEU A 252 5.06 19.21 16.12
CA LEU A 252 3.71 19.16 15.53
C LEU A 252 2.64 18.55 16.46
N ALA A 253 3.02 18.18 17.68
CA ALA A 253 2.12 17.68 18.73
C ALA A 253 1.97 18.68 19.90
N GLY A 254 2.27 19.95 19.66
CA GLY A 254 2.04 21.07 20.57
C GLY A 254 1.11 22.09 19.95
#